data_AF-A0A4P6UT94-F1
#
_entry.id   AF-A0A4P6UT94-F1
#
_cell.length_a   1.000
_cell.length_b   1.000
_cell.length_c   1.000
_cell.angle_alpha   90.00
_cell.angle_beta   90.00
_cell.angle_gamma   90.00
#
_symmetry.space_group_name_H-M   'P 1'
#
loop_
_entity.id
_entity.type
_entity.pdbx_description
1 polymer ?
#
loop_
_entity_poly.entity_id
_entity_poly.type
_entity_poly.pdbx_seq_one_letter_code
_entity_poly.pdbx_strand_id
1 'polypeptide(L)'
;MKELFPAKQVGGYIFSLVLTIVALLVYIMDFSFPVAMTILLVTAFVQATVQLVLFMHAGETEDGTAIYTNILYGIIIAVVTIIGSLLIFVWDM
;
A
#
# COMPACT_ATOMS: atom_id res chain seq x y z
N MET A 1 15.67 -16.62 -22.83
CA MET A 1 16.12 -15.44 -22.06
C MET A 1 15.05 -14.34 -22.04
N LYS A 2 14.49 -13.90 -23.17
CA LYS A 2 13.39 -12.90 -23.20
C LYS A 2 12.09 -13.35 -22.51
N GLU A 3 11.76 -14.65 -22.57
CA GLU A 3 10.55 -15.20 -21.93
C GLU A 3 10.65 -15.39 -20.41
N LEU A 4 11.87 -15.32 -19.84
CA LEU A 4 12.11 -15.45 -18.40
C LEU A 4 12.24 -14.08 -17.72
N PHE A 5 12.16 -12.98 -18.46
CA PHE A 5 12.33 -11.64 -17.91
C PHE A 5 10.99 -11.12 -17.39
N PRO A 6 10.82 -10.90 -16.06
CA PRO A 6 9.54 -10.54 -15.48
C PRO A 6 9.27 -9.04 -15.66
N ALA A 7 9.00 -8.62 -16.90
CA ALA A 7 8.85 -7.22 -17.27
C ALA A 7 7.76 -6.49 -16.45
N LYS A 8 6.66 -7.18 -16.10
CA LYS A 8 5.60 -6.66 -15.23
C LYS A 8 6.12 -6.31 -13.83
N GLN A 9 6.91 -7.19 -13.22
CA GLN A 9 7.45 -7.01 -11.87
C GLN A 9 8.52 -5.92 -11.84
N VAL A 10 9.37 -5.85 -12.87
CA VAL A 10 10.38 -4.79 -13.01
C VAL A 10 9.69 -3.42 -13.17
N GLY A 11 8.63 -3.33 -13.96
CA GLY A 11 7.82 -2.12 -14.08
C GLY A 11 7.18 -1.70 -12.75
N GLY A 12 6.60 -2.66 -12.02
CA GLY A 12 6.04 -2.43 -10.69
C GLY A 12 7.09 -1.97 -9.67
N TYR A 13 8.28 -2.55 -9.73
CA TYR A 13 9.41 -2.18 -8.85
C TYR A 13 9.89 -0.76 -9.10
N ILE A 14 10.07 -0.37 -10.36
CA ILE A 14 10.44 1.01 -10.72
C ILE A 14 9.36 1.98 -10.25
N PHE A 15 8.09 1.66 -10.46
CA PHE A 15 6.99 2.50 -10.00
C PHE A 15 6.96 2.65 -8.47
N SER A 16 7.19 1.57 -7.72
CA SER A 16 7.35 1.63 -6.27
C SER A 16 8.55 2.50 -5.86
N LEU A 17 9.70 2.42 -6.53
CA LEU A 17 10.82 3.30 -6.22
C LEU A 17 10.48 4.78 -6.41
N VAL A 18 9.78 5.12 -7.49
CA VAL A 18 9.33 6.50 -7.75
C VAL A 18 8.41 6.99 -6.64
N LEU A 19 7.40 6.21 -6.24
CA LEU A 19 6.49 6.58 -5.17
C LEU A 19 7.21 6.79 -3.83
N THR A 20 8.18 5.94 -3.51
CA THR A 20 8.99 6.07 -2.29
C THR A 20 9.87 7.32 -2.33
N ILE A 21 10.47 7.64 -3.48
CA ILE A 21 11.25 8.87 -3.65
C ILE A 21 10.33 10.09 -3.46
N VAL A 22 9.13 10.10 -4.04
CA VAL A 22 8.16 11.18 -3.85
C VAL A 22 7.84 11.38 -2.37
N ALA A 23 7.57 10.28 -1.63
CA ALA A 23 7.33 10.36 -0.19
C ALA A 23 8.55 10.89 0.60
N LEU A 24 9.77 10.49 0.22
CA LEU A 24 11.01 11.01 0.84
C LEU A 24 11.22 12.50 0.55
N LEU A 25 10.89 12.97 -0.66
CA LEU A 25 10.98 14.38 -1.00
C LEU A 25 10.05 15.25 -0.15
N VAL A 26 8.88 14.74 0.23
CA VAL A 26 7.97 15.45 1.15
C VAL A 26 8.62 15.70 2.50
N TYR A 27 9.48 14.80 2.98
CA TYR A 27 10.21 14.99 4.24
C TYR A 27 11.36 15.99 4.12
N ILE A 28 12.04 16.03 2.98
CA ILE A 28 13.21 16.91 2.76
C ILE A 28 12.78 18.33 2.39
N MET A 29 11.64 18.48 1.72
CA MET A 29 11.09 19.76 1.29
C MET A 29 10.19 20.38 2.36
N ASP A 30 10.16 21.71 2.39
CA ASP A 30 9.41 22.47 3.39
C ASP A 30 7.93 22.66 2.96
N PHE A 31 7.16 21.57 2.99
CA PHE A 31 5.72 21.59 2.71
C PHE A 31 4.92 21.94 3.98
N SER A 32 3.76 22.58 3.78
CA SER A 32 2.81 22.73 4.88
C SER A 32 2.26 21.37 5.32
N PHE A 33 1.95 21.24 6.61
CA PHE A 33 1.48 19.97 7.19
C PHE A 33 0.31 19.32 6.43
N PRO A 34 -0.76 20.05 6.03
CA PRO A 34 -1.86 19.45 5.28
C PRO A 34 -1.42 18.87 3.94
N VAL A 35 -0.57 19.61 3.20
CA VAL A 35 -0.07 19.19 1.88
C VAL A 35 0.83 17.96 2.03
N ALA A 36 1.77 18.00 2.96
CA ALA A 36 2.64 16.87 3.25
C ALA A 36 1.85 15.60 3.59
N MET A 37 0.86 15.72 4.49
CA MET A 37 0.06 14.58 4.93
C MET A 37 -0.81 14.01 3.80
N THR A 38 -1.40 14.85 2.95
CA THR A 38 -2.14 14.39 1.77
C THR A 38 -1.24 13.60 0.82
N ILE A 39 -0.04 14.11 0.51
CA ILE A 39 0.88 13.41 -0.41
C ILE A 39 1.30 12.06 0.20
N LEU A 40 1.66 12.03 1.48
CA LEU A 40 2.07 10.80 2.17
C LEU A 40 0.95 9.75 2.20
N LEU A 41 -0.28 10.15 2.52
CA LEU A 41 -1.42 9.22 2.53
C LEU A 41 -1.72 8.68 1.12
N VAL A 42 -1.79 9.55 0.12
CA VAL A 42 -2.05 9.12 -1.27
C VAL A 42 -0.96 8.17 -1.75
N THR A 43 0.32 8.53 -1.57
CA THR A 43 1.44 7.68 -1.99
C THR A 43 1.44 6.34 -1.25
N ALA A 44 1.07 6.30 0.04
CA ALA A 44 0.96 5.06 0.81
C ALA A 44 -0.15 4.13 0.29
N PHE A 45 -1.35 4.65 0.00
CA PHE A 45 -2.44 3.83 -0.55
C PHE A 45 -2.17 3.35 -1.98
N VAL A 46 -1.55 4.19 -2.81
CA VAL A 46 -1.12 3.78 -4.15
C VAL A 46 -0.04 2.69 -4.04
N GLN A 47 0.94 2.84 -3.14
CA GLN A 47 1.95 1.81 -2.88
C GLN A 47 1.31 0.48 -2.45
N ALA A 48 0.40 0.50 -1.47
CA ALA A 48 -0.29 -0.69 -1.03
C ALA A 48 -0.99 -1.40 -2.20
N THR A 49 -1.65 -0.64 -3.08
CA THR A 49 -2.31 -1.17 -4.27
C THR A 49 -1.32 -1.82 -5.24
N VAL A 50 -0.17 -1.19 -5.50
CA VAL A 50 0.90 -1.73 -6.35
C VAL A 50 1.39 -3.07 -5.81
N GLN A 51 1.56 -3.18 -4.50
CA GLN A 51 1.95 -4.44 -3.85
C GLN A 51 0.91 -5.54 -4.06
N LEU A 52 -0.36 -5.21 -3.86
CA LEU A 52 -1.45 -6.17 -4.04
C LEU A 52 -1.61 -6.63 -5.50
N VAL A 53 -1.47 -5.72 -6.47
CA VAL A 53 -1.77 -6.02 -7.89
C VAL A 53 -0.55 -6.57 -8.64
N LEU A 54 0.63 -5.97 -8.47
CA LEU A 54 1.82 -6.32 -9.27
C LEU A 54 2.75 -7.34 -8.60
N PHE A 55 2.72 -7.46 -7.27
CA PHE A 55 3.65 -8.33 -6.55
C PHE A 55 2.99 -9.59 -5.97
N MET A 56 1.74 -9.52 -5.52
CA MET A 56 1.09 -10.69 -4.93
C MET A 56 0.65 -11.75 -5.95
N HIS A 57 0.69 -11.49 -7.27
CA HIS A 57 0.28 -12.41 -8.35
C HIS A 57 -1.08 -13.10 -8.10
N ALA A 58 -1.92 -12.48 -7.27
CA ALA A 58 -3.12 -13.09 -6.73
C ALA A 58 -4.21 -13.25 -7.81
N GLY A 59 -4.04 -12.71 -9.01
CA GLY A 59 -4.95 -12.93 -10.13
C GLY A 59 -4.46 -13.95 -11.16
N GLU A 60 -3.25 -14.48 -11.02
CA GLU A 60 -2.63 -15.40 -11.99
C GLU A 60 -2.76 -16.88 -11.57
N THR A 61 -3.42 -17.15 -10.44
CA THR A 61 -3.68 -18.50 -9.90
C THR A 61 -5.18 -18.82 -9.92
N GLU A 62 -5.55 -20.11 -10.04
CA GLU A 62 -6.95 -20.55 -10.01
C GLU A 62 -7.69 -20.13 -8.73
N ASP A 63 -6.96 -20.00 -7.62
CA ASP A 63 -7.48 -19.58 -6.32
C ASP A 63 -7.46 -18.07 -6.09
N GLY A 64 -7.32 -17.26 -7.15
CA GLY A 64 -7.07 -15.84 -7.00
C GLY A 64 -8.13 -15.08 -6.21
N THR A 65 -9.41 -15.43 -6.41
CA THR A 65 -10.54 -14.88 -5.65
C THR A 65 -10.44 -15.15 -4.14
N ALA A 66 -9.95 -16.34 -3.76
CA ALA A 66 -9.77 -16.70 -2.35
C ALA A 66 -8.63 -15.87 -1.72
N ILE A 67 -7.55 -15.62 -2.45
CA ILE A 67 -6.43 -14.80 -2.00
C ILE A 67 -6.89 -13.35 -1.75
N TYR A 68 -7.60 -12.74 -2.72
CA TYR A 68 -8.11 -11.36 -2.54
C TYR A 68 -9.10 -11.26 -1.38
N THR A 69 -9.96 -12.26 -1.20
CA THR A 69 -10.92 -12.29 -0.10
C THR A 69 -10.22 -12.37 1.27
N ASN A 70 -9.17 -13.19 1.39
CA ASN A 70 -8.37 -13.28 2.60
C ASN A 70 -7.62 -11.98 2.92
N ILE A 71 -7.08 -11.30 1.91
CA ILE A 71 -6.42 -10.00 2.10
C ILE A 71 -7.43 -8.96 2.59
N LEU A 72 -8.61 -8.89 1.95
CA LEU A 72 -9.67 -7.97 2.36
C LEU A 72 -10.09 -8.24 3.81
N TYR A 73 -10.26 -9.51 4.17
CA TYR A 73 -10.55 -9.92 5.54
C TYR A 73 -9.45 -9.47 6.52
N GLY A 74 -8.18 -9.64 6.16
CA GLY A 74 -7.04 -9.16 6.94
C GLY A 74 -7.03 -7.63 7.12
N ILE A 75 -7.35 -6.87 6.06
CA ILE A 75 -7.46 -5.40 6.12
C ILE A 75 -8.59 -5.00 7.07
N ILE A 76 -9.74 -5.66 7.01
CA ILE A 76 -10.87 -5.38 7.92
C ILE A 76 -10.45 -5.61 9.36
N ILE A 77 -9.80 -6.74 9.67
CA ILE A 77 -9.30 -7.02 11.02
C ILE A 77 -8.33 -5.92 11.46
N ALA A 78 -7.37 -5.53 10.61
CA ALA A 78 -6.40 -4.50 10.94
C ALA A 78 -7.08 -3.15 11.25
N VAL A 79 -8.04 -2.74 10.42
CA VAL A 79 -8.80 -1.49 10.60
C VAL A 79 -9.61 -1.51 11.89
N VAL A 80 -10.39 -2.58 12.13
CA VAL A 80 -11.19 -2.74 13.34
C VAL A 80 -10.31 -2.74 14.58
N THR A 81 -9.15 -3.39 14.52
CA THR A 81 -8.21 -3.44 15.64
C THR A 81 -7.63 -2.06 15.93
N ILE A 82 -7.10 -1.36 14.92
CA ILE A 82 -6.48 -0.04 15.11
C ILE A 82 -7.52 0.98 15.58
N ILE A 83 -8.67 1.07 14.90
CA ILE A 83 -9.72 2.04 15.26
C ILE A 83 -10.34 1.69 16.61
N GLY A 84 -10.59 0.41 16.89
CA GLY A 84 -11.12 -0.05 18.17
C GLY A 84 -10.19 0.27 19.34
N SER A 85 -8.88 0.04 19.19
CA SER A 85 -7.89 0.40 20.20
C SER A 85 -7.78 1.90 20.38
N LEU A 86 -7.75 2.68 19.29
CA LEU A 86 -7.74 4.15 19.38
C LEU A 86 -9.00 4.68 20.06
N LEU A 87 -10.17 4.10 19.77
CA LEU A 87 -11.42 4.46 20.42
C LEU A 87 -11.35 4.21 21.93
N ILE A 88 -10.85 3.07 22.37
CA ILE A 88 -10.69 2.77 23.80
C ILE A 88 -9.79 3.80 24.49
N PHE A 89 -8.66 4.16 23.88
CA PHE A 89 -7.75 5.16 24.45
C PHE A 89 -8.35 6.57 24.51
N VAL A 90 -9.26 6.91 23.60
CA VAL A 90 -9.94 8.23 23.59
C VAL A 90 -11.18 8.23 24.48
N TRP A 91 -11.85 7.08 24.67
CA TRP A 91 -13.11 6.98 25.40
C TRP A 91 -12.96 7.17 26.91
N ASP A 92 -11.82 6.77 27.48
CA ASP A 92 -11.54 6.85 28.92
C ASP A 92 -10.69 8.07 29.31
N MET A 93 -10.51 9.03 28.39
CA MET A 93 -10.01 10.40 28.65
C MET A 93 -11.15 11.40 28.66
#